data_AF-A0A7S3EYS3-F1
#
_entry.id   AF-A0A7S3EYS3-F1
#
_cell.length_a   1.000
_cell.length_b   1.000
_cell.length_c   1.000
_cell.angle_alpha   90.00
_cell.angle_beta   90.00
_cell.angle_gamma   90.00
#
_symmetry.space_group_name_H-M   'P 1'
#
loop_
_entity.id
_entity.type
_entity.pdbx_description
1 polymer ?
#
loop_
_entity_poly.entity_id
_entity_poly.type
_entity_poly.pdbx_seq_one_letter_code
_entity_poly.pdbx_strand_id
1 'polypeptide(L)'
;EGMNKKSEQVYQLVAGMRTRGVPIDGVGLQFHWNLGGHDPLDDVASNMNRLAALGLEVHITELDIKCVPQGSSQPCTPNLLNSQAQLYAAILATCLAAPNCKSFETWGFTDRHTWIGTATAPLPFDVGYKPKPAVDAMINLMLSNYSV
;
A
#
# COMPACT_ATOMS: atom_id res chain seq x y z
N GLU A 1 1.87 -0.59 8.85
CA GLU A 1 2.38 -1.20 7.61
C GLU A 1 3.80 -1.70 7.80
N GLY A 2 4.77 -0.79 7.93
CA GLY A 2 6.15 -1.15 8.27
C GLY A 2 6.39 -1.47 9.76
N MET A 3 7.65 -1.75 10.10
CA MET A 3 8.12 -2.02 11.46
C MET A 3 8.01 -0.79 12.36
N ASN A 4 7.19 -0.87 13.41
CA ASN A 4 7.08 0.15 14.45
C ASN A 4 6.34 -0.41 15.67
N LYS A 5 6.13 0.41 16.70
CA LYS A 5 5.42 0.01 17.94
C LYS A 5 3.99 -0.50 17.68
N LYS A 6 3.27 0.06 16.70
CA LYS A 6 1.90 -0.37 16.37
C LYS A 6 1.93 -1.75 15.71
N SER A 7 2.77 -1.96 14.70
CA SER A 7 2.87 -3.27 14.05
C SER A 7 3.41 -4.33 15.00
N GLU A 8 4.29 -3.98 15.94
CA GLU A 8 4.72 -4.88 17.01
C GLU A 8 3.56 -5.35 17.90
N GLN A 9 2.70 -4.43 18.35
CA GLN A 9 1.53 -4.80 19.15
C GLN A 9 0.56 -5.70 18.39
N VAL A 10 0.33 -5.42 17.09
CA VAL A 10 -0.48 -6.28 16.23
C VAL A 10 0.17 -7.66 16.09
N TYR A 11 1.47 -7.74 15.85
CA TYR A 11 2.22 -8.99 15.77
C TYR A 11 2.06 -9.83 17.05
N GLN A 12 2.26 -9.23 18.22
CA GLN A 12 2.11 -9.92 19.51
C GLN A 12 0.67 -10.40 19.75
N LEU A 13 -0.33 -9.60 19.34
CA LEU A 13 -1.73 -10.01 19.40
C LEU A 13 -1.99 -11.26 18.57
N VAL A 14 -1.61 -11.26 17.28
CA VAL A 14 -1.89 -12.36 16.37
C VAL A 14 -1.05 -13.60 16.69
N ALA A 15 0.21 -13.43 17.11
CA ALA A 15 1.03 -14.53 17.63
C ALA A 15 0.38 -15.15 18.88
N GLY A 16 -0.11 -14.33 19.81
CA GLY A 16 -0.83 -14.80 20.99
C GLY A 16 -2.13 -15.52 20.65
N MET A 17 -2.88 -15.07 19.63
CA MET A 17 -4.06 -15.76 19.12
C MET A 17 -3.70 -17.16 18.59
N ARG A 18 -2.63 -17.25 17.78
CA ARG A 18 -2.12 -18.53 17.24
C ARG A 18 -1.74 -19.50 18.35
N THR A 19 -0.97 -19.05 19.35
CA THR A 19 -0.58 -19.88 20.51
C THR A 19 -1.78 -20.40 21.32
N ARG A 20 -2.88 -19.64 21.38
CA ARG A 20 -4.11 -20.03 22.09
C ARG A 20 -5.09 -20.84 21.23
N GLY A 21 -4.76 -21.14 19.97
CA GLY A 21 -5.66 -21.83 19.05
C GLY A 21 -6.87 -20.99 18.62
N VAL A 22 -6.81 -19.66 18.74
CA VAL A 22 -7.85 -18.76 18.23
C VAL A 22 -7.71 -18.64 16.71
N PRO A 23 -8.77 -18.87 15.91
CA PRO A 23 -8.69 -18.82 14.46
C PRO A 23 -8.38 -17.40 13.97
N ILE A 24 -7.39 -17.30 13.09
CA ILE A 24 -7.02 -16.11 12.35
C ILE A 24 -6.20 -16.56 11.13
N ASP A 25 -6.60 -16.09 9.96
CA ASP A 25 -6.04 -16.53 8.68
C ASP A 25 -5.07 -15.51 8.09
N GLY A 26 -5.26 -14.21 8.39
CA GLY A 26 -4.42 -13.16 7.85
C GLY A 26 -4.54 -11.83 8.56
N VAL A 27 -3.70 -10.88 8.12
CA VAL A 27 -3.67 -9.50 8.61
C VAL A 27 -3.79 -8.54 7.42
N GLY A 28 -4.77 -7.65 7.50
CA GLY A 28 -4.91 -6.52 6.58
C GLY A 28 -3.95 -5.38 6.95
N LEU A 29 -3.17 -4.93 5.97
CA LEU A 29 -2.41 -3.69 6.02
C LEU A 29 -3.21 -2.63 5.27
N GLN A 30 -3.59 -1.54 5.95
CA GLN A 30 -4.44 -0.51 5.35
C GLN A 30 -3.68 0.21 4.24
N PHE A 31 -2.46 0.63 4.52
CA PHE A 31 -1.56 1.22 3.54
C PHE A 31 -1.91 2.66 3.10
N HIS A 32 -2.44 3.46 4.03
CA HIS A 32 -2.53 4.91 3.85
C HIS A 32 -1.16 5.60 3.98
N TRP A 33 -0.71 6.28 2.92
CA TRP A 33 0.64 6.85 2.86
C TRP A 33 0.71 8.30 2.36
N ASN A 34 1.87 8.93 2.52
CA ASN A 34 2.20 10.25 1.97
C ASN A 34 3.51 10.20 1.18
N LEU A 35 3.61 10.98 0.10
CA LEU A 35 4.89 11.26 -0.52
C LEU A 35 5.84 12.00 0.44
N GLY A 36 7.13 11.66 0.37
CA GLY A 36 8.17 12.25 1.22
C GLY A 36 8.24 11.69 2.64
N GLY A 37 7.45 10.67 2.96
CA GLY A 37 7.63 9.87 4.18
C GLY A 37 8.90 9.02 4.15
N HIS A 38 9.24 8.40 5.29
CA HIS A 38 10.31 7.39 5.35
C HIS A 38 10.05 6.28 4.31
N ASP A 39 11.08 5.83 3.61
CA ASP A 39 10.96 4.73 2.64
C ASP A 39 10.56 3.44 3.38
N PRO A 40 9.32 2.94 3.21
CA PRO A 40 8.79 1.90 4.07
C PRO A 40 9.02 0.51 3.53
N LEU A 41 9.62 0.34 2.34
CA LEU A 41 9.51 -0.94 1.62
C LEU A 41 10.21 -2.09 2.37
N ASP A 42 11.42 -1.85 2.88
CA ASP A 42 12.16 -2.85 3.67
C ASP A 42 11.44 -3.18 4.99
N ASP A 43 10.88 -2.17 5.63
CA ASP A 43 10.13 -2.29 6.87
C ASP A 43 8.80 -3.03 6.67
N VAL A 44 8.10 -2.76 5.56
CA VAL A 44 6.87 -3.45 5.17
C VAL A 44 7.18 -4.90 4.86
N ALA A 45 8.19 -5.17 4.03
CA ALA A 45 8.62 -6.53 3.71
C ALA A 45 9.00 -7.30 4.98
N SER A 46 9.73 -6.68 5.90
CA SER A 46 10.09 -7.27 7.19
C SER A 46 8.85 -7.60 8.04
N ASN A 47 7.86 -6.71 8.09
CA ASN A 47 6.61 -6.95 8.79
C ASN A 47 5.79 -8.08 8.14
N MET A 48 5.75 -8.14 6.80
CA MET A 48 5.09 -9.21 6.06
C MET A 48 5.75 -10.58 6.30
N ASN A 49 7.08 -10.61 6.35
CA ASN A 49 7.87 -11.83 6.58
C ASN A 49 7.64 -12.42 7.97
N ARG A 50 7.59 -11.60 9.02
CA ARG A 50 7.28 -12.12 10.37
C ARG A 50 5.84 -12.61 10.50
N LEU A 51 4.88 -11.99 9.79
CA LEU A 51 3.50 -12.49 9.72
C LEU A 51 3.44 -13.83 8.96
N ALA A 52 4.20 -13.95 7.86
CA ALA A 52 4.36 -15.20 7.13
C ALA A 52 4.91 -16.32 8.03
N ALA A 53 5.88 -16.01 8.90
CA ALA A 53 6.46 -16.97 9.84
C ALA A 53 5.44 -17.51 10.87
N LEU A 54 4.32 -16.82 11.10
CA LEU A 54 3.20 -17.32 11.91
C LEU A 54 2.20 -18.18 11.10
N GLY A 55 2.42 -18.32 9.80
CA GLY A 55 1.53 -18.96 8.83
C GLY A 55 0.34 -18.09 8.43
N LEU A 56 0.46 -16.76 8.52
CA LEU A 56 -0.61 -15.82 8.20
C LEU A 56 -0.46 -15.22 6.80
N GLU A 57 -1.60 -15.05 6.14
CA GLU A 57 -1.70 -14.23 4.93
C GLU A 57 -1.58 -12.74 5.26
N VAL A 58 -1.14 -11.96 4.27
CA VAL A 58 -1.16 -10.51 4.30
C VAL A 58 -1.99 -10.00 3.13
N HIS A 59 -2.80 -8.99 3.40
CA HIS A 59 -3.65 -8.34 2.41
C HIS A 59 -3.36 -6.84 2.47
N ILE A 60 -3.03 -6.22 1.34
CA ILE A 60 -3.04 -4.76 1.22
C ILE A 60 -4.47 -4.36 0.91
N THR A 61 -5.11 -3.62 1.80
CA THR A 61 -6.58 -3.51 1.86
C THR A 61 -7.13 -2.12 1.53
N GLU A 62 -6.36 -1.05 1.77
CA GLU A 62 -6.86 0.33 1.71
C GLU A 62 -5.82 1.29 1.09
N LEU A 63 -5.05 0.85 0.09
CA LEU A 63 -3.92 1.62 -0.40
C LEU A 63 -4.37 2.96 -1.01
N ASP A 64 -3.87 4.04 -0.43
CA ASP A 64 -3.88 5.37 -0.99
C ASP A 64 -2.56 6.10 -0.67
N ILE A 65 -2.04 6.87 -1.63
CA ILE A 65 -0.76 7.59 -1.46
C ILE A 65 -1.03 9.05 -1.71
N LYS A 66 -1.13 9.87 -0.67
CA LYS A 66 -1.27 11.31 -0.83
C LYS A 66 -0.10 11.89 -1.63
N CYS A 67 -0.41 12.52 -2.76
CA CYS A 67 0.57 13.24 -3.56
C CYS A 67 1.04 14.51 -2.82
N VAL A 68 0.11 15.18 -2.14
CA VAL A 68 0.38 16.32 -1.25
C VAL A 68 -0.34 16.15 0.08
N PRO A 69 0.16 16.73 1.18
CA PRO A 69 -0.50 16.66 2.48
C PRO A 69 -1.93 17.20 2.43
N GLN A 70 -2.80 16.64 3.28
CA GLN A 70 -4.14 17.19 3.46
C GLN A 70 -4.05 18.64 3.96
N GLY A 71 -4.84 19.53 3.35
CA GLY A 71 -4.78 20.97 3.65
C GLY A 71 -3.62 21.72 2.99
N SER A 72 -2.81 21.05 2.17
CA SER A 72 -1.81 21.73 1.33
C SER A 72 -2.48 22.74 0.40
N SER A 73 -1.92 23.95 0.34
CA SER A 73 -2.28 24.96 -0.68
C SER A 73 -1.58 24.72 -2.02
N GLN A 74 -0.56 23.85 -2.04
CA GLN A 74 0.18 23.47 -3.24
C GLN A 74 -0.52 22.31 -3.94
N PRO A 75 -0.77 22.39 -5.26
CA PRO A 75 -1.30 21.28 -6.01
C PRO A 75 -0.26 20.18 -6.17
N CYS A 76 -0.74 18.96 -6.38
CA CYS A 76 0.09 17.85 -6.84
C CYS A 76 0.72 18.20 -8.20
N THR A 77 2.05 18.18 -8.28
CA THR A 77 2.79 18.51 -9.51
C THR A 77 3.06 17.27 -10.35
N PRO A 78 3.39 17.40 -11.65
CA PRO A 78 3.76 16.25 -12.48
C PRO A 78 4.91 15.42 -11.90
N ASN A 79 5.92 16.06 -11.28
CA ASN A 79 7.01 15.34 -10.63
C ASN A 79 6.53 14.53 -9.42
N LEU A 80 5.64 15.09 -8.60
CA LEU A 80 5.06 14.36 -7.47
C LEU A 80 4.16 13.21 -7.96
N LEU A 81 3.40 13.38 -9.03
CA LEU A 81 2.64 12.28 -9.66
C LEU A 81 3.54 11.14 -10.11
N ASN A 82 4.71 11.44 -10.67
CA ASN A 82 5.70 10.42 -11.05
C ASN A 82 6.28 9.71 -9.81
N SER A 83 6.60 10.44 -8.74
CA SER A 83 7.03 9.82 -7.47
C SER A 83 5.93 8.94 -6.85
N GLN A 84 4.67 9.39 -6.92
CA GLN A 84 3.51 8.60 -6.49
C GLN A 84 3.40 7.31 -7.30
N ALA A 85 3.58 7.39 -8.61
CA ALA A 85 3.53 6.22 -9.49
C ALA A 85 4.62 5.20 -9.18
N GLN A 86 5.85 5.66 -8.95
CA GLN A 86 6.96 4.81 -8.53
C GLN A 86 6.65 4.10 -7.20
N LEU A 87 6.07 4.81 -6.23
CA LEU A 87 5.73 4.21 -4.94
C LEU A 87 4.57 3.20 -5.05
N TYR A 88 3.54 3.49 -5.85
CA TYR A 88 2.49 2.51 -6.16
C TYR A 88 3.06 1.22 -6.73
N ALA A 89 3.93 1.33 -7.75
CA ALA A 89 4.58 0.17 -8.35
C ALA A 89 5.48 -0.55 -7.34
N ALA A 90 6.25 0.17 -6.52
CA ALA A 90 7.14 -0.44 -5.54
C ALA A 90 6.37 -1.24 -4.47
N ILE A 91 5.26 -0.71 -3.95
CA ILE A 91 4.40 -1.43 -2.99
C ILE A 91 3.75 -2.66 -3.65
N LEU A 92 3.30 -2.54 -4.91
CA LEU A 92 2.80 -3.68 -5.68
C LEU A 92 3.90 -4.75 -5.86
N ALA A 93 5.13 -4.34 -6.15
CA ALA A 93 6.27 -5.25 -6.27
C ALA A 93 6.55 -5.97 -4.95
N THR A 94 6.49 -5.26 -3.81
CA THR A 94 6.62 -5.87 -2.48
C THR A 94 5.55 -6.93 -2.22
N CYS A 95 4.29 -6.66 -2.58
CA CYS A 95 3.23 -7.66 -2.46
C CYS A 95 3.45 -8.86 -3.39
N LEU A 96 3.77 -8.63 -4.66
CA LEU A 96 4.03 -9.70 -5.63
C LEU A 96 5.23 -10.58 -5.25
N ALA A 97 6.26 -10.01 -4.62
CA ALA A 97 7.43 -10.74 -4.15
C ALA A 97 7.18 -11.57 -2.88
N ALA A 98 6.14 -11.25 -2.10
CA ALA A 98 5.82 -11.92 -0.85
C ALA A 98 4.76 -13.03 -1.07
N PRO A 99 5.11 -14.32 -0.94
CA PRO A 99 4.17 -15.42 -1.23
C PRO A 99 2.92 -15.44 -0.34
N ASN A 100 2.97 -14.81 0.84
CA ASN A 100 1.83 -14.67 1.74
C ASN A 100 0.97 -13.44 1.45
N CYS A 101 1.35 -12.54 0.52
CA CYS A 101 0.48 -11.46 0.08
C CYS A 101 -0.58 -12.01 -0.89
N LYS A 102 -1.87 -11.90 -0.52
CA LYS A 102 -2.97 -12.50 -1.31
C LYS A 102 -3.94 -11.50 -1.92
N SER A 103 -3.95 -10.26 -1.43
CA SER A 103 -4.79 -9.19 -1.99
C SER A 103 -4.03 -7.86 -2.06
N PHE A 104 -4.38 -7.06 -3.05
CA PHE A 104 -3.91 -5.70 -3.26
C PHE A 104 -5.08 -4.82 -3.69
N GLU A 105 -5.55 -3.97 -2.77
CA GLU A 105 -6.73 -3.14 -2.95
C GLU A 105 -6.41 -1.68 -2.64
N THR A 106 -6.90 -0.77 -3.48
CA THR A 106 -6.86 0.67 -3.24
C THR A 106 -8.12 1.14 -2.55
N TRP A 107 -8.03 2.18 -1.71
CA TRP A 107 -9.21 2.70 -0.99
C TRP A 107 -10.05 3.66 -1.86
N GLY A 108 -10.65 3.07 -2.91
CA GLY A 108 -11.24 3.77 -4.04
C GLY A 108 -10.32 3.76 -5.26
N PHE A 109 -10.80 4.27 -6.39
CA PHE A 109 -10.00 4.31 -7.63
C PHE A 109 -9.80 5.72 -8.19
N THR A 110 -10.70 6.67 -7.90
CA THR A 110 -10.65 8.05 -8.43
C THR A 110 -10.50 9.10 -7.34
N ASP A 111 -9.63 10.08 -7.59
CA ASP A 111 -9.43 11.27 -6.75
C ASP A 111 -10.73 12.07 -6.53
N ARG A 112 -11.75 11.89 -7.39
CA ARG A 112 -13.06 12.55 -7.24
C ARG A 112 -13.79 12.18 -5.96
N HIS A 113 -13.60 10.95 -5.47
CA HIS A 113 -14.39 10.38 -4.38
C HIS A 113 -13.53 9.89 -3.20
N THR A 114 -12.26 10.29 -3.14
CA THR A 114 -11.38 9.93 -2.03
C THR A 114 -11.86 10.53 -0.70
N TRP A 115 -11.77 9.75 0.37
CA TRP A 115 -12.14 10.14 1.73
C TRP A 115 -11.23 11.23 2.33
N ILE A 116 -10.00 11.40 1.80
CA ILE A 116 -8.98 12.31 2.35
C ILE A 116 -9.12 13.73 1.79
N GLY A 117 -9.91 13.89 0.73
CA GLY A 117 -10.13 15.15 0.02
C GLY A 117 -9.37 15.24 -1.30
N THR A 118 -10.09 15.67 -2.33
CA THR A 118 -9.65 15.66 -3.74
C THR A 118 -8.32 16.36 -4.01
N ALA A 119 -8.00 17.43 -3.28
CA ALA A 119 -6.76 18.18 -3.45
C ALA A 119 -5.48 17.33 -3.19
N THR A 120 -5.61 16.23 -2.43
CA THR A 120 -4.48 15.35 -2.12
C THR A 120 -4.09 14.40 -3.25
N ALA A 121 -4.96 14.27 -4.26
CA ALA A 121 -4.80 13.40 -5.43
C ALA A 121 -4.23 12.00 -5.12
N PRO A 122 -4.82 11.20 -4.20
CA PRO A 122 -4.14 10.06 -3.63
C PRO A 122 -4.31 8.73 -4.40
N LEU A 123 -5.23 8.66 -5.38
CA LEU A 123 -5.66 7.41 -6.03
C LEU A 123 -5.19 7.31 -7.50
N PRO A 124 -5.28 6.13 -8.15
CA PRO A 124 -4.72 5.94 -9.49
C PRO A 124 -5.43 6.68 -10.64
N PHE A 125 -6.68 7.12 -10.47
CA PHE A 125 -7.42 7.89 -11.48
C PHE A 125 -7.69 9.32 -11.00
N ASP A 126 -7.62 10.28 -11.90
CA ASP A 126 -7.90 11.67 -11.58
C ASP A 126 -9.41 11.94 -11.41
N VAL A 127 -9.76 13.21 -11.17
CA VAL A 127 -11.15 13.65 -10.97
C VAL A 127 -12.03 13.53 -12.21
N GLY A 128 -11.41 13.46 -13.39
CA GLY A 128 -12.03 13.25 -14.70
C GLY A 128 -12.03 11.79 -15.15
N TYR A 129 -11.71 10.86 -14.25
CA TYR A 129 -11.58 9.42 -14.51
C TYR A 129 -10.50 9.06 -15.54
N LYS A 130 -9.51 9.94 -15.74
CA LYS A 130 -8.34 9.61 -16.56
C LYS A 130 -7.30 8.89 -15.72
N PRO A 131 -6.62 7.87 -16.28
CA PRO A 131 -5.53 7.20 -15.58
C PRO A 131 -4.42 8.20 -15.30
N LYS A 132 -3.88 8.16 -14.09
CA LYS A 132 -2.66 8.87 -13.70
C LYS A 132 -1.44 7.97 -13.95
N PRO A 133 -0.20 8.50 -13.89
CA PRO A 133 1.01 7.71 -14.09
C PRO A 133 1.11 6.45 -13.21
N ALA A 134 0.44 6.42 -12.06
CA ALA A 134 0.37 5.26 -11.18
C ALA A 134 -0.25 4.01 -11.86
N VAL A 135 -1.26 4.20 -12.72
CA VAL A 135 -1.88 3.09 -13.47
C VAL A 135 -0.85 2.46 -14.40
N ASP A 136 -0.18 3.28 -15.21
CA ASP A 136 0.83 2.80 -16.16
C ASP A 136 2.00 2.12 -15.44
N ALA A 137 2.47 2.68 -14.32
CA ALA A 137 3.55 2.10 -13.53
C ALA A 137 3.21 0.71 -12.98
N MET A 138 2.00 0.54 -12.43
CA MET A 138 1.53 -0.76 -11.92
C MET A 138 1.34 -1.78 -13.05
N ILE A 139 0.75 -1.38 -14.18
CA ILE A 139 0.55 -2.26 -15.34
C ILE A 139 1.90 -2.71 -15.91
N ASN A 140 2.83 -1.78 -16.11
CA ASN A 140 4.15 -2.10 -16.67
C ASN A 140 4.93 -3.08 -15.78
N LEU A 141 4.87 -2.91 -14.45
CA LEU A 141 5.46 -3.86 -13.50
C LEU A 141 4.86 -5.26 -13.63
N MET A 142 3.53 -5.35 -13.73
CA MET A 142 2.88 -6.66 -13.89
C MET A 142 3.32 -7.29 -15.22
N LEU A 143 3.27 -6.56 -16.33
CA LEU A 143 3.67 -7.06 -17.65
C LEU A 143 5.14 -7.52 -17.70
N SER A 144 6.06 -6.81 -17.03
CA SER A 144 7.46 -7.24 -16.95
C SER A 144 7.64 -8.55 -16.18
N ASN A 145 6.79 -8.82 -15.18
CA ASN A 145 6.81 -10.07 -14.41
C ASN A 145 6.16 -11.24 -15.15
N TYR A 146 5.31 -10.98 -16.16
CA TYR A 146 4.69 -12.01 -17.00
C TYR A 146 5.52 -12.41 -18.22
N SER A 147 6.57 -11.65 -18.55
CA SER A 147 7.44 -11.95 -19.69
C SER A 147 8.48 -13.01 -19.31
N VAL A 148 8.02 -14.25 -19.14
CA VAL A 148 8.82 -15.47 -18.95
C VAL A 148 8.57 -16.42 -20.12
#